data_AF-A0A8H4NT59-F1
#
_entry.id   AF-A0A8H4NT59-F1
#
_cell.length_a   1.000
_cell.length_b   1.000
_cell.length_c   1.000
_cell.angle_alpha   90.00
_cell.angle_beta   90.00
_cell.angle_gamma   90.00
#
_symmetry.space_group_name_H-M   'P 1'
#
loop_
_entity.id
_entity.type
_entity.pdbx_description
1 polymer ?
#
loop_
_entity_poly.entity_id
_entity_poly.type
_entity_poly.pdbx_seq_one_letter_code
_entity_poly.pdbx_strand_id
1 'polypeptide(L)'
;MARPMDTHDDIAIAEIVIYTFILIGALFLCKTHGFGRTAGWLYICILSLARLIGSSMLLATINDPSNTSLYVGWLTLNGLGLGPLILILLGLLSRCFDSIKRQGGPDVLPIYQRAIQLLMLAAIILISVGGANSDYELNGASPSVKYNSECKIGVILMIIVLVLVLGQFFLALRSQSYIADGEHRILIAVGASLPFVVVRLAYTCALILGGHKQDVWMYLGAGIIMEMMVAIICEAVGFTLCKAPKPTESQEMINIKDSTEA
;
A
#
# COMPACT_ATOMS: atom_id res chain seq x y z
N MET A 1 35.76 -6.68 -2.74
CA MET A 1 36.14 -5.43 -2.06
C MET A 1 34.84 -4.72 -1.70
N ALA A 2 34.66 -4.35 -0.44
CA ALA A 2 33.47 -3.64 -0.01
C ALA A 2 33.44 -2.21 -0.58
N ARG A 3 32.27 -1.73 -1.00
CA ARG A 3 32.11 -0.32 -1.42
C ARG A 3 32.00 0.59 -0.19
N PRO A 4 32.43 1.86 -0.25
CA PRO A 4 32.21 2.81 0.84
C PRO A 4 30.70 3.02 1.07
N MET A 5 30.35 3.33 2.33
CA MET A 5 28.97 3.64 2.70
C MET A 5 28.54 4.96 2.04
N ASP A 6 27.34 4.94 1.50
CA ASP A 6 26.69 6.09 0.87
C ASP A 6 25.41 6.47 1.65
N THR A 7 24.86 7.65 1.38
CA THR A 7 23.68 8.21 2.05
C THR A 7 22.45 7.28 1.95
N HIS A 8 22.36 6.47 0.90
CA HIS A 8 21.31 5.45 0.75
C HIS A 8 21.41 4.33 1.81
N ASP A 9 22.61 3.99 2.24
CA ASP A 9 22.83 2.94 3.24
C ASP A 9 22.40 3.42 4.64
N ASP A 10 22.66 4.69 4.97
CA ASP A 10 22.19 5.32 6.21
C ASP A 10 20.65 5.37 6.27
N ILE A 11 20.02 5.72 5.14
CA ILE A 11 18.56 5.71 5.00
C ILE A 11 18.00 4.30 5.21
N ALA A 12 18.62 3.29 4.60
CA ALA A 12 18.18 1.90 4.71
C ALA A 12 18.30 1.36 6.15
N ILE A 13 19.32 1.76 6.91
CA ILE A 13 19.41 1.43 8.35
C ILE A 13 18.23 2.05 9.12
N ALA A 14 17.93 3.32 8.87
CA ALA A 14 16.81 4.01 9.51
C ALA A 14 15.45 3.38 9.15
N GLU A 15 15.25 3.01 7.89
CA GLU A 15 14.06 2.28 7.43
C GLU A 15 13.89 0.97 8.20
N ILE A 16 14.95 0.17 8.37
CA ILE A 16 14.87 -1.11 9.08
C ILE A 16 14.39 -0.91 10.51
N VAL A 17 14.94 0.06 11.22
CA VAL A 17 14.55 0.34 12.61
C VAL A 17 13.07 0.69 12.67
N ILE A 18 12.60 1.61 11.83
CA ILE A 18 11.23 2.13 11.92
C ILE A 18 10.20 1.11 11.43
N TYR A 19 10.44 0.45 10.29
CA TYR A 19 9.53 -0.58 9.78
C TYR A 19 9.50 -1.84 10.65
N THR A 20 10.52 -2.10 11.47
CA THR A 20 10.45 -3.15 12.50
C THR A 20 9.37 -2.83 13.54
N PHE A 21 9.29 -1.58 14.01
CA PHE A 21 8.24 -1.17 14.95
C PHE A 21 6.85 -1.20 14.31
N ILE A 22 6.71 -0.69 13.08
CA ILE A 22 5.45 -0.75 12.31
C ILE A 22 5.03 -2.21 12.09
N LEU A 23 5.97 -3.12 11.80
CA LEU A 23 5.66 -4.54 11.63
C LEU A 23 5.10 -5.16 12.92
N ILE A 24 5.68 -4.84 14.07
CA ILE A 24 5.21 -5.35 15.36
C ILE A 24 3.77 -4.92 15.62
N GLY A 25 3.45 -3.63 15.43
CA GLY A 25 2.11 -3.14 15.65
C GLY A 25 1.11 -3.62 14.59
N ALA A 26 1.53 -3.76 13.33
CA ALA A 26 0.74 -4.41 12.28
C ALA A 26 0.39 -5.87 12.61
N LEU A 27 1.36 -6.65 13.12
CA LEU A 27 1.13 -8.03 13.55
C LEU A 27 0.15 -8.10 14.73
N PHE A 28 0.24 -7.15 15.67
CA PHE A 28 -0.73 -7.03 16.75
C PHE A 28 -2.13 -6.74 16.22
N LEU A 29 -2.28 -5.80 15.28
CA LEU A 29 -3.54 -5.48 14.62
C LEU A 29 -4.14 -6.67 13.86
N CYS A 30 -3.29 -7.43 13.16
CA CYS A 30 -3.73 -8.66 12.50
C CYS A 30 -4.23 -9.71 13.50
N LYS A 31 -3.61 -9.82 14.68
CA LYS A 31 -4.08 -10.71 15.76
C LYS A 31 -5.38 -10.21 16.39
N THR A 32 -5.56 -8.91 16.56
CA THR A 32 -6.75 -8.35 17.22
C THR A 32 -7.96 -8.28 16.29
N HIS A 33 -7.80 -7.85 15.04
CA HIS A 33 -8.90 -7.67 14.08
C HIS A 33 -9.10 -8.87 13.15
N GLY A 34 -8.16 -9.82 13.13
CA GLY A 34 -8.17 -11.01 12.27
C GLY A 34 -7.39 -10.81 10.96
N PHE A 35 -7.01 -11.92 10.34
CA PHE A 35 -6.21 -11.98 9.11
C PHE A 35 -7.03 -11.91 7.80
N GLY A 36 -8.30 -11.49 7.87
CA GLY A 36 -9.15 -11.42 6.69
C GLY A 36 -8.64 -10.40 5.66
N ARG A 37 -8.68 -10.75 4.37
CA ARG A 37 -8.32 -9.84 3.24
C ARG A 37 -9.12 -8.53 3.24
N THR A 38 -10.29 -8.51 3.86
CA THR A 38 -11.16 -7.32 4.02
C THR A 38 -10.72 -6.39 5.13
N ALA A 39 -9.78 -6.77 6.00
CA ALA A 39 -9.38 -5.95 7.15
C ALA A 39 -8.31 -4.88 6.81
N GLY A 40 -7.65 -4.95 5.65
CA GLY A 40 -6.59 -4.01 5.24
C GLY A 40 -5.25 -4.19 5.98
N TRP A 41 -5.26 -4.64 7.24
CA TRP A 41 -4.08 -4.72 8.12
C TRP A 41 -2.96 -5.63 7.61
N LEU A 42 -3.32 -6.74 6.96
CA LEU A 42 -2.35 -7.68 6.40
C LEU A 42 -1.42 -7.00 5.37
N TYR A 43 -1.92 -6.00 4.66
CA TYR A 43 -1.12 -5.24 3.70
C TYR A 43 -0.08 -4.33 4.38
N ILE A 44 -0.29 -3.90 5.64
CA ILE A 44 0.75 -3.21 6.44
C ILE A 44 1.89 -4.17 6.77
N CYS A 45 1.56 -5.43 7.10
CA CYS A 45 2.58 -6.46 7.31
C CYS A 45 3.39 -6.72 6.03
N ILE A 46 2.70 -6.87 4.88
CA ILE A 46 3.37 -7.05 3.58
C ILE A 46 4.26 -5.86 3.25
N LEU A 47 3.77 -4.63 3.43
CA LEU A 47 4.54 -3.41 3.20
C LEU A 47 5.82 -3.38 4.03
N SER A 48 5.68 -3.64 5.33
CA SER A 48 6.79 -3.60 6.27
C SER A 48 7.82 -4.69 5.98
N LEU A 49 7.39 -5.91 5.66
CA LEU A 49 8.30 -6.98 5.25
C LEU A 49 9.02 -6.65 3.93
N ALA A 50 8.31 -6.10 2.95
CA ALA A 50 8.91 -5.71 1.68
C ALA A 50 10.00 -4.65 1.88
N ARG A 51 9.77 -3.69 2.79
CA ARG A 51 10.75 -2.66 3.16
C ARG A 51 11.94 -3.24 3.89
N LEU A 52 11.72 -4.05 4.93
CA LEU A 52 12.81 -4.70 5.67
C LEU A 52 13.70 -5.54 4.75
N ILE A 53 13.11 -6.32 3.84
CA ILE A 53 13.87 -7.13 2.88
C ILE A 53 14.59 -6.22 1.88
N GLY A 54 13.93 -5.19 1.36
CA GLY A 54 14.51 -4.27 0.38
C GLY A 54 15.71 -3.52 0.92
N SER A 55 15.59 -2.93 2.10
CA SER A 55 16.69 -2.22 2.79
C SER A 55 17.83 -3.19 3.15
N SER A 56 17.51 -4.43 3.54
CA SER A 56 18.53 -5.46 3.80
C SER A 56 19.28 -5.88 2.53
N MET A 57 18.59 -5.99 1.39
CA MET A 57 19.22 -6.27 0.10
C MET A 57 20.14 -5.13 -0.33
N LEU A 58 19.74 -3.87 -0.12
CA LEU A 58 20.60 -2.71 -0.36
C LEU A 58 21.86 -2.77 0.52
N LEU A 59 21.73 -3.02 1.83
CA LEU A 59 22.89 -3.15 2.72
C LEU A 59 23.82 -4.30 2.31
N ALA A 60 23.27 -5.42 1.83
CA ALA A 60 24.07 -6.54 1.36
C ALA A 60 24.97 -6.18 0.16
N THR A 61 24.59 -5.16 -0.64
CA THR A 61 25.44 -4.66 -1.74
C THR A 61 26.75 -4.03 -1.26
N ILE A 62 26.87 -3.67 0.02
CA ILE A 62 28.13 -3.16 0.59
C ILE A 62 29.20 -4.26 0.52
N ASN A 63 28.82 -5.50 0.85
CA ASN A 63 29.74 -6.64 0.84
C ASN A 63 29.91 -7.24 -0.56
N ASP A 64 28.82 -7.30 -1.35
CA ASP A 64 28.81 -7.86 -2.71
C ASP A 64 28.32 -6.85 -3.77
N PRO A 65 29.13 -5.81 -4.08
CA PRO A 65 28.72 -4.70 -4.95
C PRO A 65 28.61 -5.09 -6.43
N SER A 66 29.22 -6.19 -6.87
CA SER A 66 29.09 -6.69 -8.25
C SER A 66 27.81 -7.49 -8.49
N ASN A 67 27.06 -7.80 -7.44
CA ASN A 67 25.86 -8.62 -7.55
C ASN A 67 24.66 -7.74 -7.95
N THR A 68 24.38 -7.69 -9.26
CA THR A 68 23.25 -6.95 -9.83
C THR A 68 21.91 -7.38 -9.24
N SER A 69 21.73 -8.66 -8.87
CA SER A 69 20.46 -9.17 -8.35
C SER A 69 20.03 -8.53 -7.03
N LEU A 70 21.00 -8.06 -6.22
CA LEU A 70 20.72 -7.34 -4.97
C LEU A 70 20.14 -5.95 -5.25
N TYR A 71 20.70 -5.22 -6.22
CA TYR A 71 20.19 -3.92 -6.66
C TYR A 71 18.82 -4.05 -7.32
N VAL A 72 18.65 -5.06 -8.18
CA VAL A 72 17.36 -5.37 -8.81
C VAL A 72 16.31 -5.66 -7.75
N GLY A 73 16.62 -6.53 -6.77
CA GLY A 73 15.72 -6.87 -5.67
C GLY A 73 15.30 -5.66 -4.84
N TRP A 74 16.26 -4.83 -4.45
CA TRP A 74 16.00 -3.57 -3.74
C TRP A 74 15.08 -2.63 -4.54
N LEU A 75 15.39 -2.37 -5.81
CA LEU A 75 14.59 -1.49 -6.67
C LEU A 75 13.18 -2.03 -6.91
N THR A 76 13.06 -3.34 -7.14
CA THR A 76 11.77 -4.02 -7.29
C THR A 76 10.93 -3.87 -6.02
N LEU A 77 11.49 -4.15 -4.84
CA LEU A 77 10.80 -4.01 -3.55
C LEU A 77 10.44 -2.56 -3.24
N ASN A 78 11.28 -1.60 -3.64
CA ASN A 78 11.00 -0.19 -3.51
C ASN A 78 9.82 0.26 -4.40
N GLY A 79 9.68 -0.34 -5.59
CA GLY A 79 8.51 -0.16 -6.46
C GLY A 79 7.23 -0.76 -5.88
N LEU A 80 7.33 -1.84 -5.10
CA LEU A 80 6.18 -2.49 -4.46
C LEU A 80 5.51 -1.60 -3.41
N GLY A 81 6.22 -0.69 -2.73
CA GLY A 81 5.71 0.02 -1.55
C GLY A 81 4.36 0.75 -1.72
N LEU A 82 4.12 1.32 -2.90
CA LEU A 82 2.84 1.98 -3.24
C LEU A 82 1.64 1.02 -3.28
N GLY A 83 1.87 -0.23 -3.68
CA GLY A 83 0.83 -1.22 -3.91
C GLY A 83 0.06 -1.62 -2.64
N PRO A 84 0.75 -2.21 -1.64
CA PRO A 84 0.16 -2.51 -0.34
C PRO A 84 -0.46 -1.28 0.32
N LEU A 85 0.14 -0.10 0.17
CA LEU A 85 -0.40 1.16 0.71
C LEU A 85 -1.81 1.45 0.17
N ILE A 86 -2.00 1.42 -1.15
CA ILE A 86 -3.34 1.61 -1.75
C ILE A 86 -4.30 0.48 -1.36
N LEU A 87 -3.81 -0.76 -1.24
CA LEU A 87 -4.63 -1.89 -0.79
C LEU A 87 -5.10 -1.74 0.66
N ILE A 88 -4.31 -1.11 1.55
CA ILE A 88 -4.74 -0.74 2.91
C ILE A 88 -5.90 0.25 2.84
N LEU A 89 -5.75 1.32 2.05
CA LEU A 89 -6.80 2.35 1.90
C LEU A 89 -8.09 1.75 1.33
N LEU A 90 -7.98 0.86 0.34
CA LEU A 90 -9.12 0.11 -0.20
C LEU A 90 -9.78 -0.79 0.85
N GLY A 91 -8.99 -1.48 1.67
CA GLY A 91 -9.51 -2.31 2.77
C GLY A 91 -10.28 -1.48 3.80
N LEU A 92 -9.73 -0.33 4.21
CA LEU A 92 -10.38 0.61 5.12
C LEU A 92 -11.68 1.17 4.52
N LEU A 93 -11.65 1.52 3.24
CA LEU A 93 -12.80 2.09 2.55
C LEU A 93 -13.91 1.05 2.34
N SER A 94 -13.55 -0.20 2.01
CA SER A 94 -14.49 -1.33 1.97
C SER A 94 -15.19 -1.50 3.32
N ARG A 95 -14.44 -1.41 4.42
CA ARG A 95 -15.01 -1.50 5.77
C ARG A 95 -15.97 -0.34 6.06
N CYS A 96 -15.62 0.89 5.65
CA CYS A 96 -16.49 2.05 5.78
C CYS A 96 -17.82 1.85 5.01
N PHE A 97 -17.75 1.31 3.79
CA PHE A 97 -18.95 1.00 3.01
C PHE A 97 -19.80 -0.12 3.59
N ASP A 98 -19.17 -1.16 4.15
CA ASP A 98 -19.90 -2.23 4.85
C ASP A 98 -20.71 -1.65 6.03
N SER A 99 -20.20 -0.62 6.70
CA SER A 99 -20.93 0.06 7.78
C SER A 99 -22.07 0.95 7.27
N ILE A 100 -21.84 1.71 6.19
CA ILE A 100 -22.89 2.48 5.51
C ILE A 100 -24.03 1.55 5.09
N LYS A 101 -23.71 0.38 4.53
CA LYS A 101 -24.69 -0.63 4.13
C LYS A 101 -25.50 -1.15 5.32
N ARG A 102 -24.85 -1.43 6.46
CA ARG A 102 -25.53 -1.87 7.69
C ARG A 102 -26.52 -0.82 8.22
N GLN A 103 -26.32 0.45 7.90
CA GLN A 103 -27.18 1.57 8.31
C GLN A 103 -28.22 1.98 7.25
N GLY A 104 -28.40 1.17 6.20
CA GLY A 104 -29.40 1.41 5.15
C GLY A 104 -28.96 2.38 4.06
N GLY A 105 -27.66 2.67 3.95
CA GLY A 105 -27.11 3.45 2.86
C GLY A 105 -27.04 2.71 1.51
N PRO A 106 -26.65 3.40 0.43
CA PRO A 106 -26.59 2.84 -0.92
C PRO A 106 -25.63 1.64 -1.00
N ASP A 107 -26.07 0.57 -1.67
CA ASP A 107 -25.29 -0.65 -1.82
C ASP A 107 -24.16 -0.46 -2.85
N VAL A 108 -22.92 -0.42 -2.39
CA VAL A 108 -21.77 -0.56 -3.29
C VAL A 108 -21.48 -2.04 -3.48
N LEU A 109 -21.65 -2.49 -4.73
CA LEU A 109 -21.51 -3.90 -5.07
C LEU A 109 -20.09 -4.41 -4.72
N PRO A 110 -19.94 -5.50 -3.94
CA PRO A 110 -18.64 -6.01 -3.50
C PRO A 110 -17.73 -6.44 -4.67
N ILE A 111 -18.29 -6.59 -5.87
CA ILE A 111 -17.54 -6.90 -7.08
C ILE A 111 -16.62 -5.74 -7.51
N TYR A 112 -17.03 -4.48 -7.29
CA TYR A 112 -16.22 -3.31 -7.66
C TYR A 112 -14.96 -3.24 -6.80
N GLN A 113 -15.09 -3.47 -5.49
CA GLN A 113 -13.96 -3.50 -4.56
C GLN A 113 -12.96 -4.60 -4.93
N ARG A 114 -13.45 -5.81 -5.26
CA ARG A 114 -12.60 -6.91 -5.72
C ARG A 114 -11.92 -6.60 -7.06
N ALA A 115 -12.63 -5.99 -8.00
CA ALA A 115 -12.06 -5.61 -9.29
C ALA A 115 -10.90 -4.62 -9.13
N ILE A 116 -11.05 -3.60 -8.28
CA ILE A 116 -9.98 -2.62 -8.03
C ILE A 116 -8.78 -3.29 -7.33
N GLN A 117 -9.01 -4.19 -6.37
CA GLN A 117 -7.92 -4.93 -5.73
C GLN A 117 -7.15 -5.82 -6.71
N LEU A 118 -7.86 -6.49 -7.63
CA LEU A 118 -7.22 -7.31 -8.67
C LEU A 118 -6.44 -6.44 -9.66
N LEU A 119 -6.99 -5.27 -10.03
CA LEU A 119 -6.31 -4.31 -10.89
C LEU A 119 -5.02 -3.79 -10.24
N MET A 120 -5.06 -3.51 -8.93
CA MET A 120 -3.86 -3.17 -8.16
C MET A 120 -2.82 -4.27 -8.17
N LEU A 121 -3.25 -5.51 -7.93
CA LEU A 121 -2.34 -6.65 -7.95
C LEU A 121 -1.65 -6.78 -9.32
N ALA A 122 -2.40 -6.62 -10.41
CA ALA A 122 -1.85 -6.61 -11.76
C ALA A 122 -0.84 -5.47 -11.97
N ALA A 123 -1.15 -4.26 -11.50
CA ALA A 123 -0.25 -3.10 -11.59
C ALA A 123 1.06 -3.34 -10.83
N ILE A 124 0.97 -3.90 -9.62
CA ILE A 124 2.12 -4.25 -8.78
C ILE A 124 3.02 -5.29 -9.48
N ILE A 125 2.43 -6.32 -10.07
CA ILE A 125 3.15 -7.36 -10.81
C ILE A 125 3.87 -6.76 -12.02
N LEU A 126 3.18 -5.91 -12.81
CA LEU A 126 3.77 -5.26 -13.98
C LEU A 126 4.92 -4.32 -13.61
N ILE A 127 4.78 -3.55 -12.53
CA ILE A 127 5.87 -2.69 -12.02
C ILE A 127 7.05 -3.53 -11.56
N SER A 128 6.79 -4.64 -10.87
CA SER A 128 7.83 -5.55 -10.37
C SER A 128 8.60 -6.25 -11.50
N VAL A 129 7.88 -6.84 -12.46
CA VAL A 129 8.45 -7.52 -13.64
C VAL A 129 9.11 -6.51 -14.59
N GLY A 130 8.47 -5.37 -14.82
CA GLY A 130 9.02 -4.29 -15.63
C GLY A 130 10.28 -3.70 -15.00
N GLY A 131 10.30 -3.54 -13.68
CA GLY A 131 11.49 -3.19 -12.91
C GLY A 131 12.57 -4.24 -13.12
N ALA A 132 12.33 -5.50 -12.77
CA ALA A 132 13.32 -6.58 -12.84
C ALA A 132 13.96 -6.76 -14.23
N ASN A 133 13.21 -6.49 -15.31
CA ASN A 133 13.67 -6.60 -16.69
C ASN A 133 14.10 -5.26 -17.33
N SER A 134 14.29 -4.20 -16.54
CA SER A 134 14.83 -2.92 -17.04
C SER A 134 16.34 -2.99 -17.22
N ASP A 135 16.90 -2.16 -18.12
CA ASP A 135 18.36 -2.10 -18.27
C ASP A 135 18.95 -1.27 -17.12
N TYR A 136 19.93 -1.85 -16.43
CA TYR A 136 20.59 -1.26 -15.28
C TYR A 136 22.01 -0.83 -15.65
N GLU A 137 22.28 0.47 -15.62
CA GLU A 137 23.64 0.99 -15.66
C GLU A 137 24.09 1.32 -14.22
N LEU A 138 25.05 0.56 -13.72
CA LEU A 138 25.57 0.71 -12.36
C LEU A 138 26.64 1.80 -12.30
N ASN A 139 26.28 2.99 -11.81
CA ASN A 139 27.23 4.06 -11.46
C ASN A 139 27.29 4.23 -9.93
N GLY A 140 27.75 3.20 -9.21
CA GLY A 140 27.80 3.18 -7.74
C GLY A 140 26.45 2.84 -7.10
N ALA A 141 26.12 3.46 -5.95
CA ALA A 141 24.86 3.20 -5.22
C ALA A 141 23.62 3.88 -5.86
N SER A 142 23.82 4.65 -6.93
CA SER A 142 22.76 5.31 -7.71
C SER A 142 22.66 4.68 -9.09
N PRO A 143 21.94 3.55 -9.25
CA PRO A 143 21.76 2.92 -10.55
C PRO A 143 20.92 3.79 -11.47
N SER A 144 21.41 4.07 -12.69
CA SER A 144 20.60 4.65 -13.75
C SER A 144 19.79 3.54 -14.42
N VAL A 145 18.47 3.59 -14.26
CA VAL A 145 17.54 2.57 -14.75
C VAL A 145 16.83 3.08 -15.99
N LYS A 146 16.91 2.32 -17.08
CA LYS A 146 16.09 2.55 -18.27
C LYS A 146 14.83 1.71 -18.17
N TYR A 147 13.73 2.33 -17.74
CA TYR A 147 12.48 1.63 -17.50
C TYR A 147 11.87 1.03 -18.77
N ASN A 148 11.60 -0.28 -18.72
CA ASN A 148 10.94 -1.01 -19.80
C ASN A 148 9.45 -0.59 -19.93
N SER A 149 8.87 -0.83 -21.10
CA SER A 149 7.47 -0.49 -21.44
C SER A 149 6.46 -1.06 -20.44
N GLU A 150 6.71 -2.27 -19.93
CA GLU A 150 5.88 -2.93 -18.92
C GLU A 150 5.75 -2.10 -17.63
N CYS A 151 6.83 -1.45 -17.20
CA CYS A 151 6.83 -0.61 -16.00
C CYS A 151 5.96 0.63 -16.23
N LYS A 152 6.01 1.22 -17.43
CA LYS A 152 5.16 2.38 -17.80
C LYS A 152 3.67 2.01 -17.80
N ILE A 153 3.33 0.84 -18.34
CA ILE A 153 1.95 0.32 -18.31
C ILE A 153 1.49 0.13 -16.87
N GLY A 154 2.34 -0.46 -16.01
CA GLY A 154 2.06 -0.62 -14.59
C GLY A 154 1.78 0.70 -13.86
N VAL A 155 2.55 1.76 -14.15
CA VAL A 155 2.33 3.11 -13.61
C VAL A 155 0.99 3.69 -14.07
N ILE A 156 0.62 3.51 -15.34
CA ILE A 156 -0.68 3.97 -15.85
C ILE A 156 -1.83 3.26 -15.10
N LEU A 157 -1.72 1.96 -14.89
CA LEU A 157 -2.72 1.22 -14.10
C LEU A 157 -2.80 1.71 -12.65
N MET A 158 -1.66 2.04 -12.03
CA MET A 158 -1.63 2.65 -10.70
C MET A 158 -2.37 3.99 -10.65
N ILE A 159 -2.22 4.84 -11.67
CA ILE A 159 -2.97 6.11 -11.78
C ILE A 159 -4.47 5.83 -11.87
N ILE A 160 -4.88 4.89 -12.73
CA ILE A 160 -6.28 4.52 -12.89
C ILE A 160 -6.87 4.06 -11.55
N VAL A 161 -6.16 3.19 -10.83
CA VAL A 161 -6.65 2.76 -9.52
C VAL A 161 -6.73 3.93 -8.54
N LEU A 162 -5.72 4.81 -8.47
CA LEU A 162 -5.79 5.95 -7.56
C LEU A 162 -7.02 6.81 -7.83
N VAL A 163 -7.36 7.05 -9.10
CA VAL A 163 -8.58 7.78 -9.49
C VAL A 163 -9.84 7.04 -9.02
N LEU A 164 -9.89 5.71 -9.16
CA LEU A 164 -11.01 4.90 -8.65
C LEU A 164 -11.13 4.98 -7.13
N VAL A 165 -10.01 4.94 -6.40
CA VAL A 165 -9.96 5.08 -4.94
C VAL A 165 -10.43 6.46 -4.50
N LEU A 166 -10.00 7.53 -5.18
CA LEU A 166 -10.49 8.89 -4.95
C LEU A 166 -12.00 9.01 -5.18
N GLY A 167 -12.50 8.37 -6.25
CA GLY A 167 -13.94 8.32 -6.52
C GLY A 167 -14.72 7.62 -5.41
N GLN A 168 -14.24 6.47 -4.95
CA GLN A 168 -14.82 5.74 -3.81
C GLN A 168 -14.77 6.58 -2.52
N PHE A 169 -13.66 7.27 -2.25
CA PHE A 169 -13.54 8.15 -1.09
C PHE A 169 -14.55 9.31 -1.14
N PHE A 170 -14.74 9.92 -2.31
CA PHE A 170 -15.73 10.98 -2.48
C PHE A 170 -17.17 10.47 -2.32
N LEU A 171 -17.48 9.27 -2.80
CA LEU A 171 -18.77 8.62 -2.55
C LEU A 171 -19.00 8.37 -1.06
N ALA A 172 -17.98 7.88 -0.35
CA ALA A 172 -18.04 7.68 1.10
C ALA A 172 -18.25 9.01 1.86
N LEU A 173 -17.60 10.11 1.44
CA LEU A 173 -17.85 11.45 1.98
C LEU A 173 -19.29 11.92 1.73
N ARG A 174 -19.84 11.68 0.54
CA ARG A 174 -21.22 12.07 0.24
C ARG A 174 -22.24 11.29 1.07
N SER A 175 -21.93 10.03 1.38
CA SER A 175 -22.78 9.15 2.21
C SER A 175 -22.43 9.22 3.71
N GLN A 176 -21.65 10.21 4.14
CA GLN A 176 -21.18 10.33 5.52
C GLN A 176 -22.31 10.42 6.55
N SER A 177 -23.49 10.90 6.16
CA SER A 177 -24.67 10.97 7.02
C SER A 177 -25.20 9.60 7.50
N TYR A 178 -24.76 8.51 6.86
CA TYR A 178 -25.14 7.12 7.22
C TYR A 178 -24.01 6.38 7.95
N ILE A 179 -22.95 7.08 8.37
CA ILE A 179 -21.80 6.49 9.05
C ILE A 179 -22.02 6.61 10.57
N ALA A 180 -21.78 5.53 11.30
CA ALA A 180 -21.85 5.54 12.76
C ALA A 180 -20.69 6.38 13.31
N ASP A 181 -20.91 7.13 14.39
CA ASP A 181 -19.94 8.09 14.94
C ASP A 181 -18.53 7.50 15.19
N GLY A 182 -18.43 6.19 15.43
CA GLY A 182 -17.13 5.50 15.60
C GLY A 182 -16.33 5.27 14.31
N GLU A 183 -16.98 5.23 13.15
CA GLU A 183 -16.36 4.86 11.87
C GLU A 183 -15.96 6.06 10.99
N HIS A 184 -16.41 7.26 11.38
CA HIS A 184 -15.97 8.51 10.74
C HIS A 184 -14.45 8.67 10.76
N ARG A 185 -13.79 8.12 11.80
CA ARG A 185 -12.33 8.08 11.93
C ARG A 185 -11.63 7.40 10.75
N ILE A 186 -12.27 6.38 10.14
CA ILE A 186 -11.74 5.70 8.95
C ILE A 186 -11.70 6.68 7.77
N LEU A 187 -12.76 7.47 7.59
CA LEU A 187 -12.85 8.44 6.52
C LEU A 187 -11.84 9.57 6.70
N ILE A 188 -11.66 10.07 7.92
CA ILE A 188 -10.62 11.06 8.24
C ILE A 188 -9.23 10.49 7.94
N ALA A 189 -8.96 9.24 8.33
CA ALA A 189 -7.68 8.59 8.09
C ALA A 189 -7.35 8.43 6.61
N VAL A 190 -8.32 7.95 5.83
CA VAL A 190 -8.19 7.82 4.37
C VAL A 190 -7.99 9.20 3.74
N GLY A 191 -8.79 10.19 4.14
CA GLY A 191 -8.67 11.57 3.67
C GLY A 191 -7.31 12.19 3.97
N ALA A 192 -6.77 11.97 5.17
CA ALA A 192 -5.44 12.44 5.56
C ALA A 192 -4.32 11.71 4.80
N SER A 193 -4.52 10.44 4.45
CA SER A 193 -3.53 9.61 3.76
C SER A 193 -3.45 9.87 2.26
N LEU A 194 -4.59 10.16 1.62
CA LEU A 194 -4.68 10.40 0.17
C LEU A 194 -3.70 11.43 -0.40
N PRO A 195 -3.49 12.63 0.17
CA PRO A 195 -2.52 13.59 -0.37
C PRO A 195 -1.10 13.03 -0.41
N PHE A 196 -0.70 12.26 0.60
CA PHE A 196 0.62 11.62 0.63
C PHE A 196 0.77 10.56 -0.47
N VAL A 197 -0.28 9.78 -0.73
CA VAL A 197 -0.30 8.80 -1.83
C VAL A 197 -0.19 9.48 -3.19
N VAL A 198 -0.90 10.60 -3.37
CA VAL A 198 -0.83 11.38 -4.62
C VAL A 198 0.59 11.88 -4.87
N VAL A 199 1.24 12.47 -3.85
CA VAL A 199 2.63 12.94 -3.97
C VAL A 199 3.59 11.77 -4.26
N ARG A 200 3.42 10.64 -3.56
CA ARG A 200 4.22 9.44 -3.78
C ARG A 200 4.05 8.87 -5.19
N LEU A 201 2.84 8.88 -5.74
CA LEU A 201 2.58 8.45 -7.11
C LEU A 201 3.16 9.44 -8.13
N ALA A 202 3.03 10.75 -7.89
CA ALA A 202 3.62 11.76 -8.75
C ALA A 202 5.15 11.61 -8.84
N TYR A 203 5.81 11.29 -7.72
CA TYR A 203 7.23 10.94 -7.72
C TYR A 203 7.53 9.72 -8.59
N THR A 204 6.77 8.63 -8.44
CA THR A 204 6.90 7.42 -9.28
C THR A 204 6.72 7.74 -10.77
N CYS A 205 5.75 8.60 -11.12
CA CYS A 205 5.52 9.05 -12.50
C CYS A 205 6.69 9.87 -13.03
N ALA A 206 7.20 10.84 -12.25
CA ALA A 206 8.35 11.65 -12.66
C ALA A 206 9.60 10.80 -12.92
N LEU A 207 9.77 9.74 -12.13
CA LEU A 207 10.87 8.81 -12.26
C LEU A 207 10.78 7.93 -13.50
N ILE A 208 9.63 7.28 -13.70
CA ILE A 208 9.44 6.25 -14.74
C ILE A 208 9.07 6.86 -16.10
N LEU A 209 8.25 7.91 -16.10
CA LEU A 209 7.80 8.60 -17.32
C LEU A 209 8.69 9.79 -17.67
N GLY A 210 9.14 10.53 -16.67
CA GLY A 210 9.98 11.72 -16.87
C GLY A 210 11.47 11.41 -17.07
N GLY A 211 11.93 10.20 -16.72
CA GLY A 211 13.34 9.82 -16.86
C GLY A 211 14.30 10.64 -15.98
N HIS A 212 13.78 11.30 -14.94
CA HIS A 212 14.60 12.01 -13.96
C HIS A 212 15.43 11.02 -13.14
N LYS A 213 16.68 11.39 -12.83
CA LYS A 213 17.56 10.60 -11.97
C LYS A 213 16.99 10.54 -10.54
N GLN A 214 17.15 9.40 -9.87
CA GLN A 214 16.79 9.27 -8.46
C GLN A 214 17.74 10.13 -7.62
N ASP A 215 17.30 11.32 -7.21
CA ASP A 215 18.01 12.08 -6.18
C ASP A 215 17.70 11.48 -4.81
N VAL A 216 18.74 11.29 -4.00
CA VAL A 216 18.65 10.65 -2.66
C VAL A 216 17.62 11.35 -1.77
N TRP A 217 17.61 12.68 -1.80
CA TRP A 217 16.68 13.50 -1.03
C TRP A 217 15.24 13.38 -1.49
N MET A 218 15.03 13.23 -2.81
CA MET A 218 13.69 13.04 -3.37
C MET A 218 13.18 11.63 -3.09
N TYR A 219 14.08 10.64 -3.15
CA TYR A 219 13.81 9.26 -2.74
C TYR A 219 13.41 9.18 -1.27
N LEU A 220 14.18 9.80 -0.37
CA LEU A 220 13.88 9.85 1.06
C LEU A 220 12.55 10.56 1.33
N GLY A 221 12.40 11.80 0.84
CA GLY A 221 11.25 12.64 1.13
C GLY A 221 9.96 12.15 0.48
N ALA A 222 9.94 12.08 -0.85
CA ALA A 222 8.73 11.77 -1.61
C ALA A 222 8.47 10.26 -1.71
N GLY A 223 9.50 9.44 -1.60
CA GLY A 223 9.41 7.98 -1.67
C GLY A 223 9.13 7.33 -0.32
N ILE A 224 10.00 7.56 0.66
CA ILE A 224 10.00 6.81 1.93
C ILE A 224 9.15 7.52 2.98
N ILE A 225 9.42 8.79 3.27
CA ILE A 225 8.76 9.53 4.36
C ILE A 225 7.25 9.59 4.14
N MET A 226 6.78 9.89 2.92
CA MET A 226 5.34 9.90 2.62
C MET A 226 4.69 8.54 2.86
N GLU A 227 5.39 7.45 2.54
CA GLU A 227 4.89 6.10 2.74
C GLU A 227 4.81 5.76 4.23
N MET A 228 5.84 6.10 5.00
CA MET A 228 5.87 5.92 6.46
C MET A 228 4.76 6.70 7.15
N MET A 229 4.52 7.94 6.75
CA MET A 229 3.44 8.77 7.30
C MET A 229 2.07 8.09 7.10
N VAL A 230 1.80 7.58 5.90
CA VAL A 230 0.53 6.87 5.64
C VAL A 230 0.44 5.56 6.43
N ALA A 231 1.53 4.80 6.50
CA ALA A 231 1.56 3.56 7.28
C ALA A 231 1.21 3.83 8.75
N ILE A 232 1.85 4.83 9.37
CA ILE A 232 1.60 5.22 10.77
C ILE A 232 0.16 5.72 10.95
N ILE A 233 -0.37 6.54 10.05
CA ILE A 233 -1.76 7.01 10.12
C ILE A 233 -2.74 5.83 10.07
N CYS A 234 -2.55 4.92 9.13
CA CYS A 234 -3.41 3.75 8.98
C CYS A 234 -3.33 2.84 10.21
N GLU A 235 -2.11 2.60 10.71
CA GLU A 235 -1.85 1.76 11.87
C GLU A 235 -2.46 2.34 13.16
N ALA A 236 -2.24 3.64 13.41
CA ALA A 236 -2.81 4.36 14.55
C ALA A 236 -4.35 4.28 14.54
N VAL A 237 -4.97 4.42 13.38
CA VAL A 237 -6.42 4.28 13.24
C VAL A 237 -6.84 2.84 13.51
N GLY A 238 -6.07 1.84 13.05
CA GLY A 238 -6.28 0.44 13.39
C GLY A 238 -6.37 0.18 14.89
N PHE A 239 -5.47 0.77 15.68
CA PHE A 239 -5.51 0.62 17.14
C PHE A 239 -6.72 1.28 17.80
N THR A 240 -7.27 2.32 17.19
CA THR A 240 -8.45 3.03 17.72
C THR A 240 -9.78 2.41 17.30
N LEU A 241 -9.79 1.52 16.29
CA LEU A 241 -11.03 0.91 15.80
C LEU A 241 -11.45 -0.25 16.71
N CYS A 242 -12.74 -0.33 17.03
CA CYS A 242 -13.30 -1.53 17.67
C CYS A 242 -13.26 -2.73 16.72
N LYS A 243 -13.26 -3.97 17.25
CA LYS A 243 -13.44 -5.18 16.44
C LYS A 243 -14.71 -5.04 15.60
N ALA A 244 -14.60 -5.20 14.28
CA ALA A 244 -15.77 -5.27 13.42
C ALA A 244 -16.67 -6.41 13.92
N PRO A 245 -17.98 -6.20 14.14
CA PRO A 245 -18.87 -7.29 14.49
C PRO A 245 -18.84 -8.30 13.35
N LYS A 246 -18.48 -9.55 13.65
CA LYS A 246 -18.68 -10.68 12.74
C LYS A 246 -20.14 -10.63 12.26
N PRO A 247 -20.45 -10.99 11.01
CA PRO A 247 -21.85 -11.13 10.62
C PRO A 247 -22.47 -12.14 11.57
N THR A 248 -23.30 -11.64 12.50
CA THR A 248 -23.99 -12.48 13.46
C THR A 248 -24.92 -13.39 12.68
N GLU A 249 -24.96 -14.67 13.05
CA GLU A 249 -25.84 -15.75 12.55
C GLU A 249 -27.34 -15.36 12.41
N SER A 250 -27.73 -14.18 12.88
CA SER A 250 -29.05 -13.58 12.67
C SER A 250 -29.40 -13.38 11.19
N GLN A 251 -28.45 -13.09 10.30
CA GLN A 251 -28.75 -13.01 8.85
C GLN A 251 -28.91 -14.39 8.20
N GLU A 252 -28.23 -15.43 8.70
CA GLU A 252 -28.47 -16.81 8.25
C GLU A 252 -29.83 -17.32 8.75
N MET A 253 -30.23 -17.06 9.99
CA MET A 253 -31.56 -17.48 10.48
C MET A 253 -32.72 -16.78 9.77
N ILE A 254 -32.57 -15.52 9.35
CA ILE A 254 -33.59 -14.79 8.58
C ILE A 254 -33.69 -15.36 7.16
N ASN A 255 -32.55 -15.61 6.51
CA ASN A 255 -32.52 -16.15 5.15
C ASN A 255 -32.97 -17.63 5.09
N ILE A 256 -32.71 -18.41 6.14
CA ILE A 256 -33.22 -19.78 6.27
C ILE A 256 -34.73 -19.76 6.50
N LYS A 257 -35.27 -18.84 7.33
CA LYS A 257 -36.72 -18.73 7.52
C LYS A 257 -37.46 -18.37 6.23
N ASP A 258 -36.99 -17.35 5.49
CA ASP A 258 -37.58 -16.98 4.20
C ASP A 258 -37.49 -18.11 3.16
N SER A 259 -36.45 -18.95 3.22
CA SER A 259 -36.29 -20.10 2.32
C SER A 259 -37.16 -21.31 2.69
N THR A 260 -37.68 -21.38 3.93
CA THR A 260 -38.58 -22.45 4.38
C THR A 260 -40.07 -22.09 4.31
N GLU A 261 -40.40 -20.81 4.13
CA GLU A 261 -41.79 -20.32 4.01
C GLU A 261 -42.22 -20.07 2.54
N ALA A 262 -41.33 -20.32 1.56
CA ALA A 262 -41.60 -20.32 0.12
C ALA A 262 -41.73 -21.75 -0.44
#